data_AF-A0A2D8A572-F1
#
_entry.id   AF-A0A2D8A572-F1
#
_cell.length_a   1.000
_cell.length_b   1.000
_cell.length_c   1.000
_cell.angle_alpha   90.00
_cell.angle_beta   90.00
_cell.angle_gamma   90.00
#
_symmetry.space_group_name_H-M   'P 1'
#
loop_
_entity.id
_entity.type
_entity.pdbx_description
1 polymer ?
#
loop_
_entity_poly.entity_id
_entity_poly.type
_entity_poly.pdbx_seq_one_letter_code
_entity_poly.pdbx_strand_id
1 'polypeptide(L)'
;MNQSMNPMRVPRITKVSVNIGVGEGGQRLQLAEKALEMVTGMTPVRTLATSTNRDLGTRKGAPIGCKVTIRDNETINAFLKDAFWVRQHTLPTYNFDASGNLSFGITDYTDFPGQKYDPDIGIFGMDVNVVLERPGHRVSRRRKQSRRVSASHRVGPDESRAWFSKSYNLKIVGYGEEAEAEDDEIDVPVDELPDNIKQAVESAVPGGKITEAELEMEDGQQIYEVTVEKDGKEFEVEVSKDGEVLEIELEEEEE
;
A
#
# COMPACT_ATOMS: atom_id res chain seq x y z
N MET A 1 -7.53 -24.62 -24.13
CA MET A 1 -6.63 -25.13 -23.07
C MET A 1 -6.01 -23.92 -22.39
N ASN A 2 -6.57 -23.48 -21.27
CA ASN A 2 -6.10 -22.28 -20.58
C ASN A 2 -4.69 -22.58 -20.03
N GLN A 3 -3.66 -21.94 -20.57
CA GLN A 3 -2.28 -22.18 -20.21
C GLN A 3 -2.06 -21.68 -18.77
N SER A 4 -2.14 -22.59 -17.81
CA SER A 4 -1.86 -22.30 -16.42
C SER A 4 -0.45 -21.72 -16.27
N MET A 5 -0.35 -20.56 -15.62
CA MET A 5 0.94 -19.95 -15.32
C MET A 5 1.83 -20.96 -14.57
N ASN A 6 3.08 -21.10 -15.02
CA ASN A 6 4.05 -21.96 -14.35
C ASN A 6 4.25 -21.49 -12.90
N PRO A 7 3.98 -22.33 -11.88
CA PRO A 7 4.13 -21.95 -10.47
C PRO A 7 5.52 -21.41 -10.12
N MET A 8 6.57 -21.89 -10.81
CA MET A 8 7.96 -21.45 -10.60
C MET A 8 8.26 -20.08 -11.19
N ARG A 9 7.34 -19.49 -11.95
CA ARG A 9 7.44 -18.11 -12.45
C ARG A 9 6.76 -17.08 -11.54
N VAL A 10 5.96 -17.53 -10.57
CA VAL A 10 5.31 -16.62 -9.62
C VAL A 10 6.39 -16.00 -8.71
N PRO A 11 6.49 -14.66 -8.64
CA PRO A 11 7.39 -13.99 -7.71
C PRO A 11 7.01 -14.27 -6.26
N ARG A 12 8.00 -14.25 -5.35
CA ARG A 12 7.79 -14.33 -3.91
C ARG A 12 8.78 -13.44 -3.18
N ILE A 13 8.40 -13.00 -1.99
CA ILE A 13 9.30 -12.25 -1.13
C ILE A 13 10.37 -13.20 -0.60
N THR A 14 11.64 -12.85 -0.81
CA THR A 14 12.79 -13.65 -0.37
C THR A 14 13.30 -13.22 0.99
N LYS A 15 13.25 -11.92 1.26
CA LYS A 15 13.61 -11.33 2.54
C LYS A 15 13.04 -9.92 2.63
N VAL A 16 12.82 -9.47 3.85
CA VAL A 16 12.62 -8.07 4.20
C VAL A 16 13.77 -7.63 5.09
N SER A 17 14.39 -6.51 4.77
CA SER A 17 15.45 -5.90 5.57
C SER A 17 14.93 -4.58 6.12
N VAL A 18 14.91 -4.45 7.43
CA VAL A 18 14.54 -3.20 8.12
C VAL A 18 15.81 -2.63 8.71
N ASN A 19 16.07 -1.35 8.49
CA ASN A 19 17.27 -0.70 9.01
C ASN A 19 16.99 0.69 9.56
N ILE A 20 17.75 1.07 10.58
CA ILE A 20 17.72 2.40 11.18
C ILE A 20 19.13 2.98 11.10
N GLY A 21 19.25 4.07 10.34
CA GLY A 21 20.48 4.86 10.24
C GLY A 21 20.52 5.94 11.30
N VAL A 22 21.21 5.71 12.42
CA VAL A 22 21.29 6.69 13.52
C VAL A 22 22.36 7.75 13.26
N GLY A 23 23.44 7.40 12.56
CA GLY A 23 24.55 8.30 12.25
C GLY A 23 25.66 8.32 13.32
N GLU A 24 25.34 7.89 14.54
CA GLU A 24 26.25 7.86 15.68
C GLU A 24 26.14 6.56 16.48
N GLY A 25 27.17 6.31 17.29
CA GLY A 25 27.18 5.20 18.24
C GLY A 25 26.66 5.59 19.62
N GLY A 26 26.91 4.75 20.61
CA GLY A 26 26.60 5.04 22.01
C GLY A 26 25.13 4.77 22.37
N GLN A 27 24.55 5.64 23.21
CA GLN A 27 23.23 5.42 23.80
C GLN A 27 22.10 5.51 22.76
N ARG A 28 22.13 6.48 21.85
CA ARG A 28 21.11 6.63 20.81
C ARG A 28 20.99 5.39 19.93
N LEU A 29 22.13 4.76 19.60
CA LEU A 29 22.13 3.49 18.86
C LEU A 29 21.51 2.34 19.67
N GLN A 30 21.77 2.26 20.98
CA GLN A 30 21.16 1.23 21.83
C GLN A 30 19.64 1.41 21.93
N LEU A 31 19.15 2.65 21.95
CA LEU A 31 17.71 2.95 21.92
C LEU A 31 17.08 2.56 20.57
N ALA A 32 17.76 2.86 19.46
CA ALA A 32 17.31 2.42 18.14
C ALA A 32 17.29 0.88 18.00
N GLU A 33 18.23 0.18 18.62
CA GLU A 33 18.20 -1.29 18.71
C GLU A 33 16.95 -1.78 19.44
N LYS A 34 16.62 -1.17 20.59
CA LYS A 34 15.39 -1.51 21.33
C LYS A 34 14.13 -1.19 20.51
N ALA A 35 14.07 -0.04 19.85
CA ALA A 35 12.95 0.32 18.98
C ALA A 35 12.73 -0.72 17.88
N LEU A 36 13.81 -1.13 17.20
CA LEU A 36 13.73 -2.13 16.14
C LEU A 36 13.36 -3.52 16.67
N GLU A 37 13.81 -3.87 17.88
CA GLU A 37 13.44 -5.11 18.55
C GLU A 37 11.96 -5.13 18.96
N MET A 38 11.41 -4.00 19.44
CA MET A 38 9.99 -3.90 19.79
C MET A 38 9.07 -4.06 18.57
N VAL A 39 9.45 -3.48 17.43
CA VAL A 39 8.65 -3.58 16.19
C VAL A 39 8.77 -4.96 15.55
N THR A 40 10.00 -5.50 15.46
CA THR A 40 10.24 -6.74 14.70
C THR A 40 10.24 -8.01 15.54
N GLY A 41 10.30 -7.91 16.86
CA GLY A 41 10.45 -9.03 17.80
C GLY A 41 11.79 -9.77 17.68
N MET A 42 12.77 -9.19 16.97
CA MET A 42 14.05 -9.83 16.66
C MET A 42 15.22 -8.96 17.12
N THR A 43 16.27 -9.62 17.62
CA THR A 43 17.50 -8.93 18.05
C THR A 43 18.24 -8.35 16.84
N PRO A 44 18.45 -7.02 16.78
CA PRO A 44 19.08 -6.36 15.64
C PRO A 44 20.60 -6.52 15.63
N VAL A 45 21.19 -6.36 14.44
CA VAL A 45 22.65 -6.39 14.24
C VAL A 45 23.16 -4.99 13.92
N ARG A 46 24.22 -4.56 14.62
CA ARG A 46 24.90 -3.28 14.38
C ARG A 46 25.54 -3.23 12.99
N THR A 47 25.38 -2.09 12.33
CA THR A 47 26.09 -1.75 11.09
C THR A 47 27.28 -0.87 11.40
N LEU A 48 28.44 -1.23 10.85
CA LEU A 48 29.70 -0.54 11.06
C LEU A 48 30.04 0.39 9.89
N ALA A 49 30.71 1.50 10.21
CA ALA A 49 31.25 2.44 9.24
C ALA A 49 32.31 1.78 8.35
N THR A 50 32.16 1.89 7.03
CA THR A 50 33.18 1.39 6.08
C THR A 50 34.30 2.41 5.85
N SER A 51 33.98 3.70 5.90
CA SER A 51 34.90 4.82 5.72
C SER A 51 34.76 5.83 6.87
N THR A 52 35.77 6.70 7.02
CA THR A 52 35.71 7.86 7.92
C THR A 52 35.17 9.04 7.13
N ASN A 53 34.08 9.65 7.58
CA ASN A 53 33.52 10.86 7.00
C ASN A 53 33.38 11.92 8.10
N ARG A 54 34.06 13.06 7.94
CA ARG A 54 34.07 14.16 8.92
C ARG A 54 32.73 14.87 9.00
N ASP A 55 32.04 15.05 7.87
CA ASP A 55 30.76 15.78 7.81
C ASP A 55 29.65 15.02 8.55
N LEU A 56 29.69 13.69 8.48
CA LEU A 56 28.78 12.81 9.21
C LEU A 56 29.26 12.46 10.63
N GLY A 57 30.46 12.92 11.04
CA GLY A 57 31.05 12.56 12.34
C GLY A 57 31.44 11.09 12.49
N THR A 58 31.52 10.32 11.41
CA THR A 58 31.74 8.86 11.45
C THR A 58 33.21 8.49 11.29
N ARG A 59 33.67 7.48 12.05
CA ARG A 59 35.01 6.90 11.94
C ARG A 59 34.92 5.47 11.45
N LYS A 60 35.85 5.05 10.58
CA LYS A 60 35.93 3.67 10.08
C LYS A 60 35.88 2.65 11.23
N GLY A 61 34.98 1.67 11.11
CA GLY A 61 34.75 0.63 12.12
C GLY A 61 33.86 1.05 13.29
N ALA A 62 33.45 2.32 13.40
CA ALA A 62 32.50 2.74 14.43
C ALA A 62 31.09 2.21 14.11
N PRO A 63 30.28 1.85 15.13
CA PRO A 63 28.89 1.50 14.92
C PRO A 63 28.06 2.76 14.61
N ILE A 64 27.21 2.68 13.59
CA ILE A 64 26.44 3.83 13.05
C ILE A 64 24.92 3.58 13.07
N GLY A 65 24.50 2.33 13.03
CA GLY A 65 23.10 1.97 12.85
C GLY A 65 22.85 0.52 13.20
N CYS A 66 21.61 0.08 13.02
CA CYS A 66 21.18 -1.28 13.28
C CYS A 66 20.27 -1.77 12.15
N LYS A 67 20.22 -3.09 11.98
CA LYS A 67 19.32 -3.71 11.00
C LYS A 67 18.86 -5.10 11.43
N VAL A 68 17.70 -5.49 10.94
CA VAL A 68 17.12 -6.82 11.04
C VAL A 68 16.86 -7.34 9.62
N THR A 69 16.98 -8.64 9.40
CA THR A 69 16.58 -9.27 8.14
C THR A 69 15.65 -10.44 8.42
N ILE A 70 14.39 -10.27 8.06
CA ILE A 70 13.32 -11.25 8.17
C ILE A 70 13.33 -12.11 6.90
N ARG A 71 13.21 -13.43 7.05
CA ARG A 71 13.13 -14.38 5.94
C ARG A 71 11.96 -15.36 6.06
N ASP A 72 11.37 -15.43 7.24
CA ASP A 72 10.20 -16.26 7.48
C ASP A 72 8.97 -15.61 6.81
N ASN A 73 8.19 -16.40 6.08
CA ASN A 73 7.12 -15.87 5.23
C ASN A 73 5.96 -15.34 6.07
N GLU A 74 5.59 -16.03 7.15
CA GLU A 74 4.49 -15.62 8.03
C GLU A 74 4.83 -14.31 8.74
N THR A 75 6.04 -14.23 9.30
CA THR A 75 6.55 -13.02 9.95
C THR A 75 6.64 -11.84 8.98
N ILE A 76 7.09 -12.09 7.73
CA ILE A 76 7.14 -11.06 6.68
C ILE A 76 5.74 -10.53 6.37
N ASN A 77 4.75 -11.41 6.20
CA ASN A 77 3.40 -11.01 5.85
C ASN A 77 2.74 -10.18 6.95
N ALA A 78 2.92 -10.59 8.22
CA ALA A 78 2.43 -9.81 9.36
C ALA A 78 3.10 -8.43 9.42
N PHE A 79 4.44 -8.37 9.38
CA PHE A 79 5.18 -7.12 9.43
C PHE A 79 4.83 -6.17 8.27
N LEU A 80 4.72 -6.70 7.04
CA LEU A 80 4.40 -5.89 5.87
C LEU A 80 2.96 -5.38 5.87
N LYS A 81 2.01 -6.17 6.39
CA LYS A 81 0.62 -5.70 6.54
C LYS A 81 0.57 -4.45 7.41
N ASP A 82 1.28 -4.47 8.54
CA ASP A 82 1.37 -3.34 9.45
C ASP A 82 2.14 -2.17 8.83
N ALA A 83 3.27 -2.44 8.16
CA ALA A 83 4.09 -1.41 7.52
C ALA A 83 3.36 -0.70 6.36
N PHE A 84 2.54 -1.43 5.58
CA PHE A 84 1.73 -0.85 4.51
C PHE A 84 0.54 -0.06 5.05
N TRP A 85 -0.05 -0.50 6.16
CA TRP A 85 -1.08 0.26 6.87
C TRP A 85 -0.58 1.63 7.31
N VAL A 86 0.63 1.71 7.89
CA VAL A 86 1.29 2.98 8.27
C VAL A 86 1.46 3.94 7.07
N ARG A 87 1.68 3.40 5.87
CA ARG A 87 1.78 4.18 4.63
C ARG A 87 0.44 4.36 3.91
N GLN A 88 -0.68 4.06 4.57
CA GLN A 88 -2.03 4.17 4.01
C GLN A 88 -2.18 3.44 2.67
N HIS A 89 -1.52 2.28 2.56
CA HIS A 89 -1.47 1.47 1.34
C HIS A 89 -1.00 2.20 0.07
N THR A 90 -0.39 3.38 0.20
CA THR A 90 -0.05 4.25 -0.92
C THR A 90 1.46 4.34 -1.07
N LEU A 91 1.98 3.93 -2.24
CA LEU A 91 3.41 3.94 -2.53
C LEU A 91 3.69 4.52 -3.92
N PRO A 92 4.64 5.45 -4.05
CA PRO A 92 4.95 6.03 -5.34
C PRO A 92 5.77 5.06 -6.20
N THR A 93 5.66 5.21 -7.52
CA THR A 93 6.34 4.35 -8.51
C THR A 93 7.86 4.31 -8.38
N TYR A 94 8.49 5.40 -7.92
CA TYR A 94 9.95 5.48 -7.76
C TYR A 94 10.51 4.58 -6.64
N ASN A 95 9.65 4.04 -5.77
CA ASN A 95 10.06 3.11 -4.71
C ASN A 95 10.44 1.73 -5.24
N PHE A 96 10.10 1.43 -6.49
CA PHE A 96 10.41 0.18 -7.16
C PHE A 96 11.71 0.30 -7.97
N ASP A 97 12.67 -0.58 -7.69
CA ASP A 97 13.92 -0.61 -8.44
C ASP A 97 13.78 -1.34 -9.79
N ALA A 98 14.81 -1.21 -10.63
CA ALA A 98 14.85 -1.88 -11.94
C ALA A 98 14.85 -3.42 -11.88
N SER A 99 15.08 -4.01 -10.69
CA SER A 99 15.03 -5.45 -10.43
C SER A 99 13.72 -5.90 -9.77
N GLY A 100 12.75 -5.00 -9.62
CA GLY A 100 11.46 -5.28 -8.99
C GLY A 100 11.47 -5.34 -7.46
N ASN A 101 12.54 -4.89 -6.79
CA ASN A 101 12.54 -4.76 -5.34
C ASN A 101 11.83 -3.47 -4.92
N LEU A 102 11.24 -3.48 -3.74
CA LEU A 102 10.51 -2.34 -3.17
C LEU A 102 11.29 -1.77 -1.97
N SER A 103 11.45 -0.46 -1.91
CA SER A 103 12.03 0.23 -0.74
C SER A 103 11.20 1.43 -0.35
N PHE A 104 10.91 1.59 0.94
CA PHE A 104 10.17 2.74 1.46
C PHE A 104 10.61 3.07 2.88
N GLY A 105 10.46 4.34 3.25
CA GLY A 105 10.71 4.83 4.60
C GLY A 105 9.44 4.90 5.43
N ILE A 106 9.60 4.68 6.73
CA ILE A 106 8.61 4.95 7.77
C ILE A 106 9.23 5.96 8.72
N THR A 107 8.54 7.07 8.98
CA THR A 107 9.09 8.19 9.74
C THR A 107 9.13 7.91 11.24
N ASP A 108 8.14 7.20 11.77
CA ASP A 108 8.01 6.90 13.19
C ASP A 108 7.65 5.42 13.40
N TYR A 109 8.33 4.76 14.34
CA TYR A 109 8.01 3.39 14.71
C TYR A 109 6.73 3.29 15.56
N THR A 110 6.28 4.38 16.19
CA THR A 110 5.05 4.40 16.99
C THR A 110 3.78 4.33 16.15
N ASP A 111 3.87 4.60 14.85
CA ASP A 111 2.77 4.40 13.91
C ASP A 111 2.40 2.91 13.76
N PHE A 112 3.31 1.99 14.10
CA PHE A 112 3.01 0.57 14.07
C PHE A 112 1.92 0.20 15.09
N PRO A 113 0.96 -0.65 14.71
CA PRO A 113 -0.12 -1.04 15.58
C PRO A 113 0.41 -1.73 16.85
N GLY A 114 -0.04 -1.27 18.01
CA GLY A 114 0.33 -1.83 19.32
C GLY A 114 1.63 -1.26 19.93
N GLN A 115 2.36 -0.41 19.22
CA GLN A 115 3.55 0.25 19.76
C GLN A 115 3.18 1.57 20.42
N LYS A 116 3.45 1.71 21.72
CA LYS A 116 3.24 2.97 22.45
C LYS A 116 4.53 3.78 22.48
N TYR A 117 4.38 5.10 22.49
CA TYR A 117 5.50 6.01 22.67
C TYR A 117 6.17 5.80 24.03
N ASP A 118 7.50 5.62 24.00
CA ASP A 118 8.35 5.56 25.18
C ASP A 118 9.29 6.79 25.19
N PRO A 119 9.15 7.69 26.17
CA PRO A 119 10.01 8.87 26.31
C PRO A 119 11.50 8.54 26.43
N ASP A 120 11.85 7.37 26.95
CA ASP A 120 13.25 6.97 27.13
C ASP A 120 13.92 6.56 25.82
N ILE A 121 13.14 6.13 24.83
CA ILE A 121 13.62 5.70 23.52
C ILE A 121 13.60 6.87 22.54
N GLY A 122 12.50 7.64 22.55
CA GLY A 122 12.28 8.72 21.57
C GLY A 122 11.91 8.19 20.18
N ILE A 123 11.63 9.09 19.24
CA ILE A 123 11.14 8.75 17.90
C ILE A 123 12.29 8.34 16.98
N PHE A 124 12.10 7.22 16.27
CA PHE A 124 13.02 6.75 15.24
C PHE A 124 12.27 6.36 13.98
N GLY A 125 12.76 6.86 12.84
CA GLY A 125 12.38 6.37 11.52
C GLY A 125 13.17 5.14 11.12
N MET A 126 12.63 4.40 10.16
CA MET A 126 13.24 3.19 9.62
C MET A 126 13.00 3.06 8.12
N ASP A 127 13.95 2.40 7.45
CA ASP A 127 13.84 2.06 6.03
C ASP A 127 13.57 0.56 5.88
N VAL A 128 12.51 0.25 5.14
CA VAL A 128 12.08 -1.10 4.82
C VAL A 128 12.44 -1.41 3.38
N ASN A 129 13.21 -2.48 3.18
CA ASN A 129 13.59 -3.00 1.86
C ASN A 129 13.06 -4.41 1.68
N VAL A 130 12.22 -4.61 0.67
CA VAL A 130 11.58 -5.87 0.32
C VAL A 130 12.21 -6.41 -0.96
N VAL A 131 12.78 -7.62 -0.88
CA VAL A 131 13.41 -8.27 -2.03
C VAL A 131 12.45 -9.30 -2.62
N LEU A 132 12.04 -9.06 -3.87
CA LEU A 132 11.12 -9.90 -4.61
C LEU A 132 11.90 -10.73 -5.64
N GLU A 133 11.76 -12.05 -5.63
CA GLU A 133 12.44 -12.92 -6.58
C GLU A 133 11.58 -14.12 -6.97
N ARG A 134 11.84 -14.68 -8.15
CA ARG A 134 11.28 -15.97 -8.54
C ARG A 134 12.07 -17.13 -7.92
N PRO A 135 11.42 -18.27 -7.63
CA PRO A 135 12.12 -19.51 -7.33
C PRO A 135 13.22 -19.81 -8.38
N GLY A 136 14.41 -20.20 -7.93
CA GLY A 136 15.56 -20.47 -8.82
C GLY A 136 16.69 -19.44 -8.76
N HIS A 137 16.49 -18.27 -8.15
CA HIS A 137 17.55 -17.26 -7.95
C HIS A 137 18.77 -17.78 -7.17
N ARG A 138 18.63 -18.89 -6.42
CA ARG A 138 19.72 -19.60 -5.71
C ARG A 138 20.90 -19.96 -6.62
N VAL A 139 20.71 -20.15 -7.93
CA VAL A 139 21.79 -20.46 -8.88
C VAL A 139 22.90 -19.41 -8.87
N SER A 140 22.58 -18.14 -8.60
CA SER A 140 23.56 -17.06 -8.50
C SER A 140 24.33 -17.03 -7.17
N ARG A 141 23.80 -17.67 -6.12
CA ARG A 141 24.32 -17.60 -4.74
C ARG A 141 25.03 -18.86 -4.28
N ARG A 142 24.73 -20.01 -4.91
CA ARG A 142 25.30 -21.30 -4.50
C ARG A 142 26.79 -21.40 -4.85
N ARG A 143 27.57 -22.06 -4.00
CA ARG A 143 29.02 -22.25 -4.19
C ARG A 143 29.38 -23.12 -5.41
N LYS A 144 28.65 -24.22 -5.62
CA LYS A 144 28.90 -25.16 -6.72
C LYS A 144 28.03 -24.81 -7.91
N GLN A 145 28.62 -24.81 -9.12
CA GLN A 145 27.92 -24.53 -10.37
C GLN A 145 27.10 -23.23 -10.31
N SER A 146 27.70 -22.15 -9.83
CA SER A 146 27.07 -20.84 -9.87
C SER A 146 26.94 -20.36 -11.31
N ARG A 147 25.81 -19.73 -11.62
CA ARG A 147 25.58 -19.06 -12.92
C ARG A 147 24.74 -17.81 -12.68
N ARG A 148 24.85 -16.83 -13.57
CA ARG A 148 24.00 -15.64 -13.56
C ARG A 148 22.56 -16.01 -13.91
N VAL A 149 21.60 -15.40 -13.23
CA VAL A 149 20.18 -15.49 -13.58
C VAL A 149 19.93 -14.70 -14.87
N SER A 150 19.33 -15.35 -15.87
CA SER A 150 18.97 -14.75 -17.16
C SER A 150 17.97 -13.61 -16.99
N ALA A 151 17.98 -12.64 -17.92
CA ALA A 151 17.04 -11.50 -17.87
C ALA A 151 15.58 -11.96 -17.86
N SER A 152 15.24 -12.99 -18.64
CA SER A 152 13.89 -13.57 -18.69
C SER A 152 13.36 -14.12 -17.37
N HIS A 153 14.25 -14.51 -16.44
CA HIS A 153 13.86 -15.04 -15.15
C HIS A 153 13.82 -13.98 -14.04
N ARG A 154 14.36 -12.78 -14.29
CA ARG A 154 14.27 -11.66 -13.34
C ARG A 154 12.85 -11.11 -13.32
N VAL A 155 12.53 -10.44 -12.22
CA VAL A 155 11.27 -9.70 -12.07
C VAL A 155 11.51 -8.27 -12.54
N GLY A 156 10.61 -7.74 -13.37
CA GLY A 156 10.65 -6.34 -13.80
C GLY A 156 9.94 -5.42 -12.80
N PRO A 157 10.13 -4.09 -12.90
CA PRO A 157 9.42 -3.13 -12.06
C PRO A 157 7.90 -3.21 -12.27
N ASP A 158 7.41 -3.33 -13.50
CA ASP A 158 5.98 -3.38 -13.82
C ASP A 158 5.31 -4.63 -13.25
N GLU A 159 5.97 -5.78 -13.41
CA GLU A 159 5.52 -7.06 -12.84
C GLU A 159 5.48 -6.98 -11.31
N SER A 160 6.49 -6.35 -10.69
CA SER A 160 6.53 -6.15 -9.25
C SER A 160 5.39 -5.26 -8.76
N ARG A 161 5.17 -4.11 -9.42
CA ARG A 161 4.07 -3.18 -9.12
C ARG A 161 2.72 -3.91 -9.16
N ALA A 162 2.43 -4.64 -10.24
CA ALA A 162 1.21 -5.42 -10.37
C ALA A 162 1.10 -6.52 -9.29
N TRP A 163 2.19 -7.19 -8.95
CA TRP A 163 2.22 -8.22 -7.91
C TRP A 163 1.91 -7.67 -6.53
N PHE A 164 2.49 -6.52 -6.17
CA PHE A 164 2.28 -5.83 -4.90
C PHE A 164 0.88 -5.25 -4.77
N SER A 165 0.36 -4.62 -5.83
CA SER A 165 -1.02 -4.14 -5.90
C SER A 165 -2.00 -5.30 -5.69
N LYS A 166 -1.83 -6.43 -6.39
CA LYS A 166 -2.70 -7.60 -6.24
C LYS A 166 -2.59 -8.30 -4.88
N SER A 167 -1.40 -8.35 -4.29
CA SER A 167 -1.16 -9.17 -3.09
C SER A 167 -1.44 -8.42 -1.78
N TYR A 168 -1.25 -7.10 -1.76
CA TYR A 168 -1.37 -6.25 -0.56
C TYR A 168 -2.30 -5.05 -0.74
N ASN A 169 -3.06 -4.99 -1.85
CA ASN A 169 -3.98 -3.91 -2.18
C ASN A 169 -3.33 -2.51 -2.13
N LEU A 170 -2.16 -2.39 -2.76
CA LEU A 170 -1.38 -1.15 -2.77
C LEU A 170 -1.79 -0.24 -3.93
N LYS A 171 -2.10 1.04 -3.63
CA LYS A 171 -2.27 2.13 -4.60
C LYS A 171 -0.90 2.65 -4.99
N ILE A 172 -0.52 2.45 -6.26
CA ILE A 172 0.80 2.82 -6.77
C ILE A 172 0.70 4.08 -7.61
N VAL A 173 1.20 5.19 -7.06
CA VAL A 173 1.01 6.53 -7.65
C VAL A 173 2.16 6.89 -8.61
N GLY A 174 1.82 7.40 -9.79
CA GLY A 174 2.75 7.90 -10.79
C GLY A 174 3.59 9.09 -10.31
N TYR A 175 4.62 9.45 -11.07
CA TYR A 175 5.45 10.62 -10.75
C TYR A 175 4.76 11.88 -11.29
N GLY A 176 4.19 12.70 -10.41
CA GLY A 176 3.49 13.94 -10.80
C GLY A 176 1.97 13.82 -10.98
N GLU A 177 1.42 12.63 -10.77
CA GLU A 177 0.01 12.46 -10.43
C GLU A 177 -0.05 12.61 -8.90
N GLU A 178 -0.72 13.67 -8.41
CA GLU A 178 -1.20 13.63 -7.04
C GLU A 178 -2.15 12.44 -6.94
N ALA A 179 -2.18 11.77 -5.79
CA ALA A 179 -3.27 10.84 -5.55
C ALA A 179 -4.53 11.72 -5.56
N GLU A 180 -5.22 11.77 -6.70
CA GLU A 180 -6.65 12.02 -6.69
C GLU A 180 -7.16 11.04 -5.63
N ALA A 181 -7.63 11.60 -4.52
CA ALA A 181 -8.65 10.94 -3.75
C ALA A 181 -9.69 10.64 -4.82
N GLU A 182 -9.76 9.36 -5.23
CA GLU A 182 -10.95 8.91 -5.91
C GLU A 182 -12.03 9.25 -4.88
N ASP A 183 -12.87 10.23 -5.19
CA ASP A 183 -14.12 10.38 -4.49
C ASP A 183 -14.75 8.99 -4.46
N ASP A 184 -15.14 8.55 -3.26
CA ASP A 184 -15.61 7.19 -3.00
C ASP A 184 -16.98 6.97 -3.67
N GLU A 185 -17.06 7.06 -4.99
CA GLU A 185 -18.19 6.61 -5.81
C GLU A 185 -18.19 5.08 -5.78
N ILE A 186 -19.19 4.52 -5.10
CA ILE A 186 -19.41 3.07 -5.06
C ILE A 186 -20.67 2.78 -5.89
N ASP A 187 -20.50 2.09 -7.01
CA ASP A 187 -21.62 1.49 -7.76
C ASP A 187 -22.53 0.66 -6.83
N VAL A 188 -23.79 1.04 -6.68
CA VAL A 188 -24.79 0.28 -5.93
C VAL A 188 -25.71 -0.45 -6.91
N PRO A 189 -25.70 -1.80 -6.96
CA PRO A 189 -26.65 -2.53 -7.76
C PRO A 189 -28.10 -2.15 -7.39
N VAL A 190 -28.95 -1.91 -8.39
CA VAL A 190 -30.36 -1.47 -8.19
C VAL A 190 -31.16 -2.39 -7.24
N ASP A 191 -30.79 -3.67 -7.18
CA ASP A 191 -31.41 -4.63 -6.27
C ASP A 191 -31.06 -4.37 -4.79
N GLU A 192 -29.87 -3.84 -4.51
CA GLU A 192 -29.35 -3.57 -3.15
C GLU A 192 -29.68 -2.16 -2.62
N LEU A 193 -30.25 -1.30 -3.46
CA LEU A 193 -30.77 0.01 -3.06
C LEU A 193 -31.82 -0.14 -1.93
N PRO A 194 -31.65 0.55 -0.78
CA PRO A 194 -32.62 0.54 0.31
C PRO A 194 -34.02 0.99 -0.09
N ASP A 195 -35.05 0.39 0.53
CA ASP A 195 -36.45 0.62 0.18
C ASP A 195 -36.91 2.08 0.40
N ASN A 196 -36.31 2.80 1.36
CA ASN A 196 -36.62 4.21 1.60
C ASN A 196 -36.16 5.10 0.43
N ILE A 197 -35.01 4.78 -0.18
CA ILE A 197 -34.49 5.52 -1.33
C ILE A 197 -35.30 5.20 -2.58
N LYS A 198 -35.64 3.91 -2.81
CA LYS A 198 -36.55 3.51 -3.89
C LYS A 198 -37.90 4.25 -3.84
N GLN A 199 -38.46 4.43 -2.64
CA GLN A 199 -39.71 5.17 -2.45
C GLN A 199 -39.55 6.68 -2.66
N ALA A 200 -38.42 7.25 -2.25
CA ALA A 200 -38.10 8.66 -2.47
C ALA A 200 -37.99 8.97 -3.97
N VAL A 201 -37.26 8.13 -4.71
CA VAL A 201 -37.08 8.23 -6.16
C VAL A 201 -38.41 8.04 -6.91
N GLU A 202 -39.23 7.06 -6.52
CA GLU A 202 -40.56 6.86 -7.13
C GLU A 202 -41.52 8.04 -6.86
N SER A 203 -41.37 8.70 -5.70
CA SER A 203 -42.15 9.90 -5.37
C SER A 203 -41.68 11.13 -6.15
N ALA A 204 -40.38 11.23 -6.42
CA ALA A 204 -39.75 12.31 -7.20
C ALA A 204 -40.07 12.18 -8.69
N VAL A 205 -39.92 10.98 -9.27
CA VAL A 205 -40.16 10.69 -10.69
C VAL A 205 -41.18 9.54 -10.82
N PRO A 206 -42.49 9.83 -10.75
CA PRO A 206 -43.52 8.79 -10.80
C PRO A 206 -43.50 8.02 -12.13
N GLY A 207 -43.30 6.71 -12.06
CA GLY A 207 -43.32 5.81 -13.21
C GLY A 207 -42.03 5.75 -14.05
N GLY A 208 -40.92 6.31 -13.54
CA GLY A 208 -39.60 6.14 -14.15
C GLY A 208 -38.96 4.79 -13.82
N LYS A 209 -38.02 4.33 -14.67
CA LYS A 209 -37.27 3.09 -14.46
C LYS A 209 -35.86 3.44 -13.99
N ILE A 210 -35.48 2.97 -12.81
CA ILE A 210 -34.12 3.12 -12.28
C ILE A 210 -33.15 2.32 -13.16
N THR A 211 -32.16 3.01 -13.72
CA THR A 211 -31.13 2.42 -14.60
C THR A 211 -29.86 2.16 -13.80
N GLU A 212 -29.37 3.16 -13.09
CA GLU A 212 -28.09 3.16 -12.37
C GLU A 212 -28.26 3.82 -10.99
N ALA A 213 -27.38 3.46 -10.06
CA ALA A 213 -27.37 4.02 -8.73
C ALA A 213 -25.97 3.97 -8.14
N GLU A 214 -25.53 5.09 -7.60
CA GLU A 214 -24.20 5.29 -7.06
C GLU A 214 -24.32 5.81 -5.63
N LEU A 215 -23.34 5.48 -4.79
CA LEU A 215 -23.26 5.95 -3.42
C LEU A 215 -22.01 6.79 -3.27
N GLU A 216 -22.21 8.04 -2.90
CA GLU A 216 -21.16 9.00 -2.63
C GLU A 216 -21.09 9.38 -1.14
N MET A 217 -19.94 9.91 -0.74
CA MET A 217 -19.66 10.43 0.60
C MET A 217 -19.40 11.93 0.56
N GLU A 218 -20.44 12.74 0.47
CA GLU A 218 -20.31 14.20 0.53
C GLU A 218 -20.35 14.69 2.01
N ASP A 219 -19.33 15.46 2.43
CA ASP A 219 -19.22 16.02 3.80
C ASP A 219 -19.38 15.00 4.96
N GLY A 220 -19.07 13.73 4.70
CA GLY A 220 -19.22 12.63 5.65
C GLY A 220 -20.65 12.09 5.81
N GLN A 221 -21.55 12.45 4.89
CA GLN A 221 -22.89 11.90 4.76
C GLN A 221 -22.97 11.00 3.52
N GLN A 222 -23.82 9.97 3.59
CA GLN A 222 -24.07 9.06 2.48
C GLN A 222 -25.15 9.67 1.58
N ILE A 223 -24.79 9.93 0.33
CA ILE A 223 -25.71 10.43 -0.70
C ILE A 223 -25.81 9.35 -1.78
N TYR A 224 -27.04 9.04 -2.16
CA TYR A 224 -27.35 8.10 -3.22
C TYR A 224 -27.75 8.89 -4.46
N GLU A 225 -26.94 8.82 -5.49
CA GLU A 225 -27.29 9.34 -6.81
C GLU A 225 -28.01 8.22 -7.56
N VAL A 226 -29.20 8.50 -8.09
CA VAL A 226 -30.02 7.48 -8.76
C VAL A 226 -30.50 8.01 -10.10
N THR A 227 -30.04 7.38 -11.18
CA THR A 227 -30.44 7.70 -12.54
C THR A 227 -31.76 6.99 -12.88
N VAL A 228 -32.72 7.75 -13.39
CA VAL A 228 -34.08 7.30 -13.71
C VAL A 228 -34.46 7.71 -15.12
N GLU A 229 -34.76 6.72 -15.96
CA GLU A 229 -35.29 6.96 -17.30
C GLU A 229 -36.82 7.09 -17.27
N LYS A 230 -37.35 8.18 -17.84
CA LYS A 230 -38.79 8.38 -18.04
C LYS A 230 -39.09 9.08 -19.36
N ASP A 231 -39.98 8.48 -20.15
CA ASP A 231 -40.45 9.03 -21.43
C ASP A 231 -39.31 9.39 -22.42
N GLY A 232 -38.19 8.67 -22.35
CA GLY A 232 -36.99 8.89 -23.17
C GLY A 232 -36.12 10.06 -22.70
N LYS A 233 -36.25 10.48 -21.44
CA LYS A 233 -35.38 11.45 -20.78
C LYS A 233 -34.79 10.83 -19.52
N GLU A 234 -33.54 11.12 -19.23
CA GLU A 234 -32.84 10.68 -18.03
C GLU A 234 -32.95 11.78 -16.97
N PHE A 235 -33.26 11.35 -15.75
CA PHE A 235 -33.37 12.19 -14.56
C PHE A 235 -32.40 11.66 -13.54
N GLU A 236 -31.55 12.54 -13.04
CA GLU A 236 -30.65 12.25 -11.94
C GLU A 236 -31.31 12.70 -10.64
N VAL A 237 -31.36 11.81 -9.65
CA VAL A 237 -32.02 12.08 -8.37
C VAL A 237 -31.06 11.79 -7.24
N GLU A 238 -30.61 12.84 -6.57
CA GLU A 238 -29.81 12.72 -5.37
C GLU A 238 -30.70 12.54 -4.13
N VAL A 239 -30.41 11.51 -3.36
CA VAL A 239 -31.17 11.13 -2.17
C VAL A 239 -30.23 10.90 -1.00
N SER A 240 -30.47 11.57 0.12
CA SER A 240 -29.73 11.28 1.35
C SER A 240 -30.03 9.87 1.86
N LYS A 241 -29.16 9.32 2.70
CA LYS A 241 -29.38 8.04 3.42
C LYS A 241 -30.76 7.90 4.06
N ASP A 242 -31.31 9.00 4.58
CA ASP A 242 -32.59 9.01 5.28
C ASP A 242 -33.80 8.99 4.31
N GLY A 243 -33.57 9.10 3.00
CA GLY A 243 -34.61 9.11 1.97
C GLY A 243 -35.16 10.51 1.66
N GLU A 244 -34.43 11.57 2.02
CA GLU A 244 -34.77 12.93 1.63
C GLU A 244 -34.16 13.24 0.26
N VAL A 245 -34.98 13.67 -0.69
CA VAL A 245 -34.52 14.08 -2.03
C VAL A 245 -33.84 15.44 -1.90
N LEU A 246 -32.56 15.50 -2.28
CA LEU A 246 -31.73 16.69 -2.20
C LEU A 246 -31.84 17.50 -3.49
N GLU A 247 -31.63 16.84 -4.63
CA GLU A 247 -31.60 17.45 -5.96
C GLU A 247 -32.29 16.53 -6.99
N ILE A 248 -32.89 17.14 -8.01
CA ILE A 248 -33.42 16.44 -9.19
C ILE A 248 -32.99 17.23 -10.41
N GLU A 249 -32.12 16.63 -11.21
CA GLU A 249 -31.67 17.20 -12.48
C GLU A 249 -32.25 16.43 -13.66
N LEU A 250 -32.45 17.15 -14.77
CA LEU A 250 -32.82 16.54 -16.04
C LEU A 250 -31.57 16.56 -16.91
N GLU A 251 -31.09 15.38 -17.27
CA GLU A 251 -29.97 15.26 -18.21
C GLU A 251 -30.48 15.70 -19.59
N GLU A 252 -30.06 16.89 -20.01
CA GLU A 252 -30.31 17.35 -21.38
C GLU A 252 -29.30 16.65 -22.29
N GLU A 253 -29.77 15.76 -23.18
CA GLU A 253 -28.94 15.16 -24.24
C GLU A 253 -28.16 16.29 -24.96
N GLU A 254 -26.83 16.35 -24.78
CA GLU A 254 -25.98 17.23 -25.57
C GLU A 254 -26.09 16.84 -27.06
N GLU A 255 -26.73 17.70 -27.85
CA GLU A 255 -26.94 17.54 -29.31
C GLU A 255 -25.65 17.74 -30.14
#